data_AF-A0AA37QLU6-F1
#
_entry.id   AF-A0AA37QLU6-F1
#
_cell.length_a   1.000
_cell.length_b   1.000
_cell.length_c   1.000
_cell.angle_alpha   90.00
_cell.angle_beta   90.00
_cell.angle_gamma   90.00
#
_symmetry.space_group_name_H-M   'P 1'
#
loop_
_entity.id
_entity.type
_entity.pdbx_description
1 polymer ?
#
loop_
_entity_poly.entity_id
_entity_poly.type
_entity_poly.pdbx_seq_one_letter_code
_entity_poly.pdbx_strand_id
1 'polypeptide(L)' 'MSDESPSRSAPASTSAKPVRRCPICNRPAAEAVRPFCSPRCRDVDLHRWLSGSYVIPAAEGDEDDVE' A
#
# COMPACT_ATOMS: atom_id res chain seq x y z
N MET A 1 -0.52 22.46 -52.25
CA MET A 1 -1.44 22.53 -51.11
C MET A 1 -1.29 21.19 -50.39
N SER A 2 -0.74 21.12 -49.17
CA SER A 2 -1.19 21.76 -47.92
C SER A 2 -2.54 21.23 -47.44
N ASP A 3 -2.80 20.87 -46.18
CA ASP A 3 -1.98 20.55 -44.98
C ASP A 3 -2.93 19.82 -43.98
N GLU A 4 -2.56 19.10 -42.91
CA GLU A 4 -1.29 18.92 -42.18
C GLU A 4 -1.03 17.42 -41.85
N SER A 5 -1.38 16.94 -40.65
CA SER A 5 -1.20 15.58 -40.11
C SER A 5 -2.22 15.31 -38.95
N PRO A 6 -1.89 14.68 -37.79
CA PRO A 6 -2.33 13.31 -37.53
C PRO A 6 -3.22 13.12 -36.29
N SER A 7 -4.31 12.37 -36.39
CA SER A 7 -5.12 12.00 -35.22
C SER A 7 -4.50 10.83 -34.44
N ARG A 8 -3.76 11.18 -33.37
CA ARG A 8 -3.24 10.23 -32.38
C ARG A 8 -4.38 9.50 -31.66
N SER A 9 -4.52 8.19 -31.90
CA SER A 9 -5.36 7.34 -31.04
C SER A 9 -4.80 7.30 -29.62
N ALA A 10 -5.49 7.95 -28.68
CA ALA A 10 -5.21 7.80 -27.26
C ALA A 10 -5.54 6.36 -26.81
N PRO A 11 -4.69 5.70 -25.99
CA PRO A 11 -5.04 4.41 -25.43
C PRO A 11 -6.19 4.60 -24.42
N ALA A 12 -7.21 3.74 -24.53
CA ALA A 12 -8.36 3.77 -23.64
C ALA A 12 -7.92 3.61 -22.17
N SER A 13 -8.44 4.48 -21.30
CA SER A 13 -8.16 4.42 -19.86
C SER A 13 -8.96 3.31 -19.20
N THR A 14 -8.50 2.07 -19.36
CA THR A 14 -9.04 0.92 -18.62
C THR A 14 -8.76 1.11 -17.14
N SER A 15 -9.83 1.28 -16.35
CA SER A 15 -9.74 1.48 -14.90
C SER A 15 -9.21 0.22 -14.21
N ALA A 16 -7.89 0.13 -14.08
CA ALA A 16 -7.22 -0.96 -13.37
C ALA A 16 -7.59 -0.91 -11.88
N LYS A 17 -8.05 -2.04 -11.33
CA LYS A 17 -8.37 -2.18 -9.90
C LYS A 17 -7.18 -1.70 -9.05
N PRO A 18 -7.38 -0.82 -8.06
CA PRO A 18 -6.26 -0.19 -7.35
C PRO A 18 -5.40 -1.25 -6.65
N VAL A 19 -4.15 -1.37 -7.09
CA VAL A 19 -3.17 -2.30 -6.50
C VAL A 19 -2.90 -1.84 -5.07
N ARG A 20 -3.21 -2.70 -4.09
CA ARG A 20 -2.89 -2.46 -2.68
C ARG A 20 -1.38 -2.17 -2.58
N ARG A 21 -1.02 -1.11 -1.86
CA ARG A 21 0.38 -0.72 -1.64
C ARG A 21 0.96 -1.47 -0.43
N CYS A 22 2.26 -1.77 -0.50
CA CYS A 22 3.01 -2.41 0.57
C CYS A 22 3.04 -1.51 1.82
N PRO A 23 2.57 -1.97 3.00
CA PRO A 23 2.49 -1.14 4.20
C PRO A 23 3.87 -0.72 4.74
N ILE A 24 4.95 -1.40 4.34
CA ILE A 24 6.31 -1.14 4.81
C ILE A 24 7.08 -0.11 3.96
N CYS A 25 6.75 0.03 2.67
CA CYS A 25 7.52 0.90 1.74
C CYS A 25 6.71 1.51 0.58
N ASN A 26 5.37 1.42 0.62
CA ASN A 26 4.42 2.06 -0.30
C ASN A 26 4.52 1.72 -1.80
N ARG A 27 5.42 0.80 -2.19
CA ARG A 27 5.48 0.19 -3.53
C ARG A 27 4.27 -0.70 -3.82
N PRO A 28 3.90 -0.96 -5.09
CA PRO A 28 2.84 -1.91 -5.43
C PRO A 28 3.08 -3.29 -4.81
N ALA A 29 2.04 -3.91 -4.24
CA ALA A 29 2.15 -5.27 -3.70
C ALA A 29 2.29 -6.30 -4.84
N ALA A 30 3.19 -7.26 -4.67
CA ALA A 30 3.39 -8.35 -5.62
C ALA A 30 2.45 -9.53 -5.27
N GLU A 31 1.81 -10.14 -6.28
CA GLU A 31 0.79 -11.19 -6.12
C GLU A 31 1.24 -12.30 -5.14
N ALA A 32 2.44 -12.84 -5.34
CA ALA A 32 2.98 -13.95 -4.55
C ALA A 32 3.29 -13.63 -3.07
N VAL A 33 3.29 -12.35 -2.66
CA VAL A 33 3.69 -11.92 -1.31
C VAL A 33 2.78 -10.81 -0.75
N ARG A 34 1.53 -10.73 -1.21
CA ARG A 34 0.55 -9.76 -0.68
C ARG A 34 0.40 -9.91 0.85
N PRO A 35 0.27 -8.80 1.61
CA PRO A 35 0.12 -7.40 1.17
C PRO A 35 1.43 -6.67 0.80
N PHE A 36 2.58 -7.35 0.79
CA PHE A 36 3.91 -6.73 0.62
C PHE A 36 4.39 -6.71 -0.84
N CYS A 37 5.49 -6.00 -1.10
CA CYS A 37 6.16 -6.00 -2.41
C CYS A 37 7.29 -7.03 -2.54
N SER A 38 7.78 -7.61 -1.43
CA SER A 38 8.89 -8.58 -1.42
C SER A 38 8.94 -9.34 -0.09
N PRO A 39 9.61 -10.52 -0.02
CA PRO A 39 9.83 -11.25 1.23
C PRO A 39 10.48 -10.37 2.31
N ARG A 40 11.53 -9.60 1.96
CA ARG A 40 12.19 -8.65 2.87
C ARG A 40 11.20 -7.70 3.56
N CYS A 41 10.15 -7.23 2.88
CA CYS A 41 9.16 -6.36 3.50
C CYS A 41 8.25 -7.12 4.48
N ARG A 42 7.87 -8.37 4.18
CA ARG A 42 7.15 -9.24 5.13
C ARG A 42 7.98 -9.50 6.39
N ASP A 43 9.27 -9.77 6.20
CA ASP A 43 10.16 -10.13 7.33
C ASP A 43 10.49 -8.89 8.20
N VAL A 44 10.56 -7.69 7.60
CA VAL A 44 10.61 -6.40 8.33
C VAL A 44 9.31 -6.13 9.10
N ASP A 45 8.15 -6.47 8.54
CA ASP A 45 6.88 -6.37 9.27
C ASP A 45 6.90 -7.30 10.48
N LEU A 46 7.20 -8.59 10.29
CA LEU A 46 7.34 -9.56 11.37
C LEU A 46 8.28 -9.08 12.49
N HIS A 47 9.41 -8.46 12.14
CA HIS A 47 10.29 -7.87 13.16
C HIS A 47 9.60 -6.77 13.96
N ARG A 48 8.83 -5.86 13.33
CA ARG A 48 8.06 -4.80 14.02
C ARG A 48 6.99 -5.35 14.97
N TRP A 49 6.36 -6.48 14.62
CA TRP A 49 5.47 -7.20 15.53
C TRP A 49 6.24 -7.74 16.73
N LEU A 50 7.34 -8.45 16.50
CA LEU A 50 8.17 -9.06 17.55
C LEU A 50 8.87 -8.02 18.46
N SER A 51 9.14 -6.81 17.95
CA SER A 51 9.71 -5.69 18.73
C SER A 51 8.66 -4.83 19.44
N GLY A 52 7.38 -5.19 19.40
CA GLY A 52 6.30 -4.41 20.03
C GLY A 52 6.11 -3.01 19.45
N SER A 53 6.54 -2.78 18.20
CA SER A 53 6.49 -1.45 17.57
C SER A 53 5.11 -1.06 17.04
N TYR A 54 4.15 -1.99 17.07
CA TYR A 54 2.74 -1.71 16.84
C TYR A 54 2.05 -1.40 18.17
N VAL A 55 1.81 -0.11 18.40
CA VAL A 55 1.19 0.42 19.62
C VAL A 55 -0.21 0.95 19.28
N ILE A 56 -1.20 0.58 20.08
CA ILE A 56 -2.51 1.24 20.08
C ILE A 56 -2.38 2.46 21.01
N PRO A 57 -2.59 3.70 20.54
CA PRO A 57 -2.57 4.86 21.42
C PRO A 57 -3.73 4.76 22.41
N ALA A 58 -3.47 5.01 23.69
CA ALA A 58 -4.53 5.19 24.67
C ALA A 58 -5.35 6.44 24.29
N ALA A 59 -6.66 6.38 24.48
CA ALA A 59 -7.47 7.59 24.45
C ALA A 59 -7.19 8.39 25.73
N GLU A 60 -7.02 9.70 25.60
CA GLU A 60 -6.91 10.61 26.74
C GLU A 60 -8.31 10.79 27.38
N GLY A 61 -8.74 9.81 28.16
CA GLY A 61 -10.06 9.80 28.81
C GLY A 61 -10.57 8.46 29.33
N ASP A 62 -10.00 7.33 28.92
CA ASP A 62 -10.45 6.01 29.39
C ASP A 62 -9.78 5.66 30.73
N GLU A 63 -10.38 6.18 31.80
CA GLU A 63 -10.26 5.66 33.16
C GLU A 63 -10.98 4.30 33.27
N ASP A 64 -10.43 3.28 32.61
CA ASP A 64 -10.94 1.90 32.65
C ASP A 64 -10.69 1.26 34.02
N ASP A 65 -11.58 1.61 34.95
CA ASP A 65 -11.86 0.97 36.22
C ASP A 65 -12.30 -0.49 35.96
N VAL A 66 -11.41 -1.45 36.23
CA VAL A 66 -11.73 -2.89 36.32
C VAL A 66 -10.84 -3.58 37.34
N GLU A 67 -11.47 -4.06 38.41
CA GLU A 67 -10.90 -4.80 39.55
C GLU A 67 -10.49 -6.26 39.21
#